data_AF-A0A2N2LMS6-F1
#
_entry.id   AF-A0A2N2LMS6-F1
#
_cell.length_a   1.000
_cell.length_b   1.000
_cell.length_c   1.000
_cell.angle_alpha   90.00
_cell.angle_beta   90.00
_cell.angle_gamma   90.00
#
_symmetry.space_group_name_H-M   'P 1'
#
loop_
_entity.id
_entity.type
_entity.pdbx_description
1 polymer ?
#
loop_
_entity_poly.entity_id
_entity_poly.type
_entity_poly.pdbx_seq_one_letter_code
_entity_poly.pdbx_strand_id
1 'polypeptide(L)'
;MPGRNDACPCASGAKYKKCCLPLERYFVPTTPPIAEHSFLAEVLEESPELRSFMGEERGRLSLPVRWFVDPTIAADTRARITSIPGVVHQVRFHESPTDPVDVAHELAHALVEVDGVALVGALRADLDDFSAALSGIPAHPRVHAYLHKHGFDLSRVYEQEVEGDLAKLRRVASEPSDHFTVAIWTLNYAKMRLMHRQVAELTAHDGVDRYDDFFAARFPNVHREAVETLAEIDRYDLTDIDEQARLLKALKERCKLPEDGLVVLRTPVVWPLNG
;
A
#
# COMPACT_ATOMS: atom_id res chain seq x y z
N MET A 1 -23.00 -8.30 -9.14
CA MET A 1 -22.25 -8.89 -8.02
C MET A 1 -22.37 -10.40 -8.09
N PRO A 2 -21.31 -11.16 -7.78
CA PRO A 2 -21.35 -12.62 -7.76
C PRO A 2 -22.35 -13.12 -6.70
N GLY A 3 -23.05 -14.21 -7.01
CA GLY A 3 -23.89 -14.92 -6.06
C GLY A 3 -23.08 -15.55 -4.94
N ARG A 4 -23.66 -15.67 -3.74
CA ARG A 4 -23.00 -16.23 -2.55
C ARG A 4 -22.37 -17.62 -2.78
N ASN A 5 -22.92 -18.42 -3.69
CA ASN A 5 -22.43 -19.77 -3.97
C ASN A 5 -21.54 -19.88 -5.21
N ASP A 6 -21.31 -18.78 -5.93
CA ASP A 6 -20.49 -18.74 -7.14
C ASP A 6 -19.01 -18.87 -6.78
N ALA A 7 -18.15 -19.15 -7.76
CA ALA A 7 -16.70 -19.13 -7.57
C ALA A 7 -16.24 -17.73 -7.09
N CYS A 8 -15.28 -17.67 -6.17
CA CYS A 8 -14.84 -16.38 -5.63
C CYS A 8 -14.15 -15.58 -6.71
N PRO A 9 -14.40 -14.26 -6.73
CA PRO A 9 -13.72 -13.36 -7.61
C PRO A 9 -12.20 -13.36 -7.59
N CYS A 10 -11.59 -13.59 -6.44
CA CYS A 10 -10.14 -13.57 -6.31
C CYS A 10 -9.41 -14.77 -6.93
N ALA A 11 -10.09 -15.59 -7.74
CA ALA A 11 -9.55 -16.81 -8.35
C ALA A 11 -8.99 -17.85 -7.35
N SER A 12 -9.38 -17.79 -6.08
CA SER A 12 -8.95 -18.75 -5.05
C SER A 12 -9.47 -20.17 -5.25
N GLY A 13 -10.41 -20.38 -6.18
CA GLY A 13 -11.14 -21.64 -6.37
C GLY A 13 -12.20 -21.93 -5.28
N ALA A 14 -12.28 -21.12 -4.23
CA ALA A 14 -13.30 -21.24 -3.19
C ALA A 14 -14.64 -20.61 -3.60
N LYS A 15 -15.74 -20.92 -2.90
CA LYS A 15 -17.02 -20.22 -3.07
C LYS A 15 -16.96 -18.80 -2.51
N TYR A 16 -17.65 -17.85 -3.15
CA TYR A 16 -17.67 -16.44 -2.74
C TYR A 16 -17.98 -16.24 -1.26
N LYS A 17 -19.03 -16.91 -0.74
CA LYS A 17 -19.42 -16.84 0.67
C LYS A 17 -18.37 -17.31 1.67
N LYS A 18 -17.40 -18.12 1.23
CA LYS A 18 -16.35 -18.71 2.06
C LYS A 18 -15.00 -18.01 1.90
N CYS A 19 -14.89 -17.02 1.02
CA CYS A 19 -13.62 -16.38 0.70
C CYS A 19 -13.75 -14.84 0.75
N CYS A 20 -14.27 -14.20 -0.29
CA CYS A 20 -14.27 -12.75 -0.40
C CYS A 20 -15.47 -12.09 0.33
N LEU A 21 -16.61 -12.78 0.47
CA LEU A 21 -17.80 -12.21 1.14
C LEU A 21 -17.59 -11.91 2.64
N PRO A 22 -16.90 -12.74 3.45
CA PRO A 22 -16.54 -12.34 4.81
C PRO A 22 -15.70 -11.05 4.82
N LEU A 23 -14.77 -10.90 3.87
CA LEU A 23 -13.94 -9.70 3.74
C LEU A 23 -14.80 -8.46 3.50
N GLU A 24 -15.80 -8.54 2.61
CA GLU A 24 -16.73 -7.42 2.39
C GLU A 24 -17.42 -6.94 3.66
N ARG A 25 -17.68 -7.83 4.63
CA ARG A 25 -18.33 -7.47 5.89
C ARG A 25 -17.41 -6.73 6.86
N TYR A 26 -16.09 -6.94 6.75
CA TYR A 26 -15.11 -6.17 7.51
C TYR A 26 -14.87 -4.78 6.95
N PHE A 27 -15.21 -4.56 5.67
CA PHE A 27 -14.99 -3.30 4.95
C PHE A 27 -16.30 -2.61 4.57
N VAL A 28 -17.28 -2.60 5.48
CA VAL A 28 -18.46 -1.74 5.34
C VAL A 28 -18.14 -0.43 6.04
N PRO A 29 -17.90 0.67 5.30
CA PRO A 29 -17.64 1.97 5.92
C PRO A 29 -18.84 2.37 6.77
N THR A 30 -18.55 3.04 7.89
CA THR A 30 -19.60 3.54 8.80
C THR A 30 -20.34 4.74 8.22
N THR A 31 -19.77 5.38 7.20
CA THR A 31 -20.29 6.56 6.51
C THR A 31 -20.72 6.22 5.07
N PRO A 32 -21.72 6.94 4.52
CA PRO A 32 -22.10 6.78 3.12
C PRO A 32 -20.96 7.27 2.19
N PRO A 33 -20.82 6.68 0.99
CA PRO A 33 -19.84 7.14 0.02
C PRO A 33 -20.16 8.55 -0.46
N ILE A 34 -19.11 9.35 -0.66
CA ILE A 34 -19.18 10.70 -1.21
C ILE A 34 -19.01 10.61 -2.73
N ALA A 35 -19.75 11.42 -3.48
CA ALA A 35 -19.61 11.46 -4.93
C ALA A 35 -18.23 12.02 -5.32
N GLU A 36 -17.52 11.33 -6.22
CA GLU A 36 -16.13 11.66 -6.62
C GLU A 36 -15.98 13.14 -7.03
N HIS A 37 -16.87 13.64 -7.88
CA HIS A 37 -16.83 15.03 -8.33
C HIS A 37 -16.98 16.05 -7.19
N SER A 38 -17.77 15.74 -6.16
CA SER A 38 -17.91 16.62 -4.99
C SER A 38 -16.71 16.49 -4.06
N PHE A 39 -16.20 15.27 -3.90
CA PHE A 39 -15.09 14.96 -3.01
C PHE A 39 -13.77 15.57 -3.50
N LEU A 40 -13.57 15.58 -4.82
CA LEU A 40 -12.32 16.02 -5.43
C LEU A 40 -12.32 17.48 -5.90
N ALA A 41 -13.45 18.19 -5.81
CA ALA A 41 -13.61 19.51 -6.42
C ALA A 41 -12.52 20.51 -5.99
N GLU A 42 -12.32 20.65 -4.67
CA GLU A 42 -11.37 21.61 -4.09
C GLU A 42 -9.92 21.23 -4.42
N VAL A 43 -9.51 19.98 -4.14
CA VAL A 43 -8.13 19.52 -4.41
C VAL A 43 -7.77 19.51 -5.90
N LEU A 44 -8.75 19.30 -6.79
CA LEU A 44 -8.53 19.40 -8.24
C LEU A 44 -8.38 20.83 -8.72
N GLU A 45 -9.01 21.81 -8.07
CA GLU A 45 -8.86 23.22 -8.42
C GLU A 45 -7.44 23.71 -8.06
N GLU A 46 -6.91 23.25 -6.94
CA GLU A 46 -5.64 23.73 -6.38
C GLU A 46 -4.39 23.06 -6.98
N SER A 47 -4.50 21.83 -7.51
CA SER A 47 -3.33 21.06 -7.97
C SER A 47 -3.31 20.77 -9.48
N PRO A 48 -2.42 21.40 -10.26
CA PRO A 48 -2.19 21.01 -11.65
C PRO A 48 -1.66 19.58 -11.80
N GLU A 49 -0.86 19.09 -10.84
CA GLU A 49 -0.31 17.73 -10.81
C GLU A 49 -1.43 16.70 -10.70
N LEU A 50 -2.36 16.89 -9.76
CA LEU A 50 -3.52 15.99 -9.60
C LEU A 50 -4.44 16.05 -10.82
N ARG A 51 -4.63 17.21 -11.45
CA ARG A 51 -5.38 17.29 -12.72
C ARG A 51 -4.70 16.50 -13.83
N SER A 52 -3.37 16.57 -13.95
CA SER A 52 -2.61 15.75 -14.91
C SER A 52 -2.78 14.27 -14.61
N PHE A 53 -2.58 13.84 -13.37
CA PHE A 53 -2.76 12.46 -12.92
C PHE A 53 -4.16 11.95 -13.24
N MET A 54 -5.20 12.70 -12.86
CA MET A 54 -6.59 12.30 -13.09
C MET A 54 -6.95 12.29 -14.57
N GLY A 55 -6.40 13.20 -15.38
CA GLY A 55 -6.64 13.23 -16.82
C GLY A 55 -6.08 12.02 -17.56
N GLU A 56 -4.93 11.50 -17.13
CA GLU A 56 -4.25 10.38 -17.81
C GLU A 56 -4.57 9.02 -17.19
N GLU A 57 -4.60 8.93 -15.87
CA GLU A 57 -4.57 7.64 -15.17
C GLU A 57 -5.95 7.17 -14.70
N ARG A 58 -6.87 8.09 -14.39
CA ARG A 58 -8.18 7.73 -13.81
C ARG A 58 -8.99 6.77 -14.68
N GLY A 59 -8.86 6.90 -16.00
CA GLY A 59 -9.56 6.05 -16.99
C GLY A 59 -9.04 4.61 -17.05
N ARG A 60 -7.87 4.33 -16.48
CA ARG A 60 -7.30 2.97 -16.42
C ARG A 60 -7.92 2.13 -15.31
N LEU A 61 -8.51 2.76 -14.30
CA LEU A 61 -9.23 2.09 -13.22
C LEU A 61 -10.60 1.63 -13.73
N SER A 62 -10.70 0.35 -14.10
CA SER A 62 -11.95 -0.25 -14.61
C SER A 62 -12.99 -0.48 -13.51
N LEU A 63 -12.55 -0.61 -12.25
CA LEU A 63 -13.44 -0.75 -11.11
C LEU A 63 -13.88 0.63 -10.59
N PRO A 64 -15.11 0.74 -10.05
CA PRO A 64 -15.55 1.97 -9.41
C PRO A 64 -14.63 2.34 -8.24
N VAL A 65 -14.38 3.64 -8.07
CA VAL A 65 -13.74 4.20 -6.89
C VAL A 65 -14.82 4.80 -6.00
N ARG A 66 -14.83 4.45 -4.72
CA ARG A 66 -15.74 5.00 -3.70
C ARG A 66 -14.94 5.74 -2.65
N TRP A 67 -15.40 6.95 -2.34
CA TRP A 67 -14.72 7.89 -1.46
C TRP A 67 -15.45 7.98 -0.12
N PHE A 68 -14.70 7.97 0.98
CA PHE A 68 -15.26 8.04 2.32
C PHE A 68 -14.43 8.95 3.22
N VAL A 69 -15.11 9.67 4.10
CA VAL A 69 -14.51 10.20 5.34
C VAL A 69 -14.87 9.21 6.45
N ASP A 70 -13.86 8.58 7.02
CA ASP A 70 -13.97 7.48 7.99
C ASP A 70 -13.10 7.79 9.22
N PRO A 71 -13.67 8.39 10.27
CA PRO A 71 -12.92 8.76 11.48
C PRO A 71 -12.45 7.54 12.29
N THR A 72 -12.84 6.32 11.89
CA THR A 72 -12.36 5.08 12.52
C THR A 72 -10.97 4.67 12.04
N ILE A 73 -10.50 5.24 10.92
CA ILE A 73 -9.11 5.15 10.52
C ILE A 73 -8.26 5.86 11.58
N ALA A 74 -7.10 5.29 11.91
CA ALA A 74 -6.22 5.89 12.90
C ALA A 74 -5.87 7.33 12.51
N ALA A 75 -5.91 8.27 13.46
CA ALA A 75 -5.74 9.71 13.19
C ALA A 75 -4.37 10.06 12.57
N ASP A 76 -3.40 9.15 12.67
CA ASP A 76 -2.06 9.26 12.10
C ASP A 76 -1.94 8.58 10.71
N THR A 77 -3.05 8.09 10.18
CA THR A 77 -3.20 7.51 8.84
C THR A 77 -4.07 8.47 8.04
N ARG A 78 -3.43 9.23 7.13
CA ARG A 78 -4.08 10.28 6.33
C ARG A 78 -5.16 9.72 5.42
N ALA A 79 -4.79 8.65 4.72
CA ALA A 79 -5.65 7.96 3.78
C ALA A 79 -5.33 6.46 3.75
N ARG A 80 -6.28 5.68 3.25
CA ARG A 80 -6.11 4.25 2.98
C ARG A 80 -7.02 3.81 1.86
N ILE A 81 -6.45 3.12 0.89
CA ILE A 81 -7.19 2.39 -0.12
C ILE A 81 -7.35 0.92 0.25
N THR A 82 -8.55 0.40 0.01
CA THR A 82 -8.85 -1.03 0.08
C THR A 82 -9.46 -1.46 -1.25
N SER A 83 -8.79 -2.36 -1.96
CA SER A 83 -9.34 -3.01 -3.15
C SER A 83 -10.15 -4.25 -2.76
N ILE A 84 -11.39 -4.31 -3.23
CA ILE A 84 -12.19 -5.55 -3.21
C ILE A 84 -12.11 -6.16 -4.62
N PRO A 85 -11.43 -7.30 -4.80
CA PRO A 85 -11.14 -7.85 -6.12
C PRO A 85 -12.38 -7.99 -7.01
N GLY A 86 -12.33 -7.33 -8.16
CA GLY A 86 -13.42 -7.35 -9.17
C GLY A 86 -14.69 -6.59 -8.77
N VAL A 87 -14.68 -5.84 -7.67
CA VAL A 87 -15.87 -5.16 -7.16
C VAL A 87 -15.69 -3.64 -7.12
N VAL A 88 -14.72 -3.14 -6.33
CA VAL A 88 -14.61 -1.70 -6.03
C VAL A 88 -13.26 -1.38 -5.39
N HIS A 89 -12.76 -0.17 -5.62
CA HIS A 89 -11.72 0.44 -4.80
C HIS A 89 -12.37 1.40 -3.80
N GLN A 90 -12.11 1.21 -2.50
CA GLN A 90 -12.57 2.12 -1.46
C GLN A 90 -11.40 2.98 -1.00
N VAL A 91 -11.46 4.28 -1.29
CA VAL A 91 -10.49 5.26 -0.75
C VAL A 91 -11.13 5.94 0.45
N ARG A 92 -10.46 5.84 1.59
CA ARG A 92 -10.96 6.34 2.87
C ARG A 92 -9.95 7.29 3.46
N PHE A 93 -10.42 8.41 3.96
CA PHE A 93 -9.62 9.40 4.66
C PHE A 93 -10.14 9.57 6.09
N HIS A 94 -9.25 9.84 7.04
CA HIS A 94 -9.67 10.12 8.42
C HIS A 94 -10.57 11.38 8.46
N GLU A 95 -10.19 12.40 7.71
CA GLU A 95 -10.91 13.65 7.48
C GLU A 95 -11.02 13.97 5.99
N SER A 96 -11.69 15.05 5.59
CA SER A 96 -11.73 15.43 4.17
C SER A 96 -10.30 15.65 3.64
N PRO A 97 -9.93 15.16 2.44
CA PRO A 97 -8.59 15.31 1.92
C PRO A 97 -8.27 16.78 1.73
N THR A 98 -7.10 17.17 2.22
CA THR A 98 -6.56 18.53 2.06
C THR A 98 -5.29 18.54 1.22
N ASP A 99 -4.60 17.40 1.07
CA ASP A 99 -3.40 17.29 0.25
C ASP A 99 -3.70 16.51 -1.05
N PRO A 100 -3.54 17.12 -2.24
CA PRO A 100 -3.71 16.44 -3.53
C PRO A 100 -2.78 15.23 -3.72
N VAL A 101 -1.62 15.22 -3.04
CA VAL A 101 -0.69 14.09 -3.05
C VAL A 101 -1.35 12.85 -2.47
N ASP A 102 -2.08 12.97 -1.36
CA ASP A 102 -2.70 11.82 -0.69
C ASP A 102 -3.76 11.17 -1.58
N VAL A 103 -4.53 11.98 -2.32
CA VAL A 103 -5.50 11.48 -3.31
C VAL A 103 -4.79 10.71 -4.42
N ALA A 104 -3.74 11.29 -5.02
CA ALA A 104 -3.02 10.64 -6.11
C ALA A 104 -2.29 9.38 -5.64
N HIS A 105 -1.71 9.39 -4.44
CA HIS A 105 -1.00 8.26 -3.83
C HIS A 105 -1.93 7.06 -3.66
N GLU A 106 -3.10 7.26 -3.05
CA GLU A 106 -4.06 6.17 -2.86
C GLU A 106 -4.60 5.64 -4.19
N LEU A 107 -4.89 6.51 -5.16
CA LEU A 107 -5.31 6.06 -6.48
C LEU A 107 -4.20 5.30 -7.22
N ALA A 108 -2.94 5.69 -7.05
CA ALA A 108 -1.81 5.02 -7.65
C ALA A 108 -1.63 3.59 -7.12
N HIS A 109 -1.98 3.31 -5.86
CA HIS A 109 -2.03 1.93 -5.37
C HIS A 109 -3.04 1.06 -6.13
N ALA A 110 -4.18 1.61 -6.56
CA ALA A 110 -5.11 0.88 -7.43
C ALA A 110 -4.54 0.67 -8.84
N LEU A 111 -3.78 1.63 -9.37
CA LEU A 111 -3.10 1.47 -10.68
C LEU A 111 -2.03 0.38 -10.63
N VAL A 112 -1.30 0.28 -9.52
CA VAL A 112 -0.33 -0.79 -9.28
C VAL A 112 -0.98 -2.18 -9.38
N GLU A 113 -2.22 -2.32 -8.90
CA GLU A 113 -3.00 -3.55 -9.07
C GLU A 113 -3.32 -3.81 -10.56
N VAL A 114 -3.70 -2.77 -11.31
CA VAL A 114 -3.97 -2.82 -12.75
C VAL A 114 -2.72 -3.22 -13.55
N ASP A 115 -1.54 -2.75 -13.13
CA ASP A 115 -0.24 -3.10 -13.74
C ASP A 115 0.20 -4.53 -13.46
N GLY A 116 -0.50 -5.24 -12.58
CA GLY A 116 -0.21 -6.61 -12.24
C GLY A 116 0.91 -6.81 -11.23
N VAL A 117 1.28 -5.78 -10.49
CA VAL A 117 2.28 -5.89 -9.42
C VAL A 117 1.84 -6.98 -8.42
N ALA A 118 2.76 -7.84 -8.02
CA ALA A 118 2.47 -8.85 -7.03
C ALA A 118 2.20 -8.18 -5.67
N LEU A 119 1.06 -8.50 -5.07
CA LEU A 119 0.63 -7.96 -3.78
C LEU A 119 0.37 -9.09 -2.79
N VAL A 120 0.22 -8.76 -1.51
CA VAL A 120 -0.21 -9.70 -0.48
C VAL A 120 -1.57 -9.27 0.05
N GLY A 121 -2.51 -10.23 0.10
CA GLY A 121 -3.80 -10.06 0.76
C GLY A 121 -3.88 -10.80 2.08
N ALA A 122 -4.45 -10.15 3.10
CA ALA A 122 -4.76 -10.76 4.39
C ALA A 122 -6.13 -11.44 4.36
N LEU A 123 -6.19 -12.69 4.84
CA LEU A 123 -7.44 -13.40 5.08
C LEU A 123 -7.99 -13.18 6.51
N ARG A 124 -7.20 -12.52 7.35
CA ARG A 124 -7.51 -12.22 8.76
C ARG A 124 -7.12 -10.79 9.08
N ALA A 125 -7.97 -10.09 9.83
CA ALA A 125 -7.77 -8.68 10.18
C ALA A 125 -6.49 -8.43 11.01
N ASP A 126 -6.04 -9.40 11.80
CA ASP A 126 -4.81 -9.27 12.59
C ASP A 126 -3.52 -9.36 11.75
N LEU A 127 -3.65 -9.66 10.45
CA LEU A 127 -2.53 -9.70 9.50
C LEU A 127 -2.56 -8.53 8.51
N ASP A 128 -3.50 -7.59 8.65
CA ASP A 128 -3.68 -6.46 7.72
C ASP A 128 -2.42 -5.60 7.61
N ASP A 129 -1.86 -5.18 8.75
CA ASP A 129 -0.65 -4.35 8.79
C ASP A 129 0.54 -5.06 8.17
N PHE A 130 0.62 -6.38 8.36
CA PHE A 130 1.65 -7.19 7.76
C PHE A 130 1.51 -7.26 6.23
N SER A 131 0.29 -7.51 5.77
CA SER A 131 -0.06 -7.56 4.36
C SER A 131 0.25 -6.24 3.66
N ALA A 132 -0.04 -5.11 4.32
CA ALA A 132 0.29 -3.78 3.85
C ALA A 132 1.81 -3.56 3.78
N ALA A 133 2.55 -3.92 4.83
CA ALA A 133 4.00 -3.79 4.87
C ALA A 133 4.70 -4.61 3.77
N LEU A 134 4.27 -5.86 3.56
CA LEU A 134 4.77 -6.70 2.47
C LEU A 134 4.45 -6.14 1.09
N SER A 135 3.18 -5.78 0.86
CA SER A 135 2.72 -5.26 -0.43
C SER A 135 3.41 -3.94 -0.79
N GLY A 136 3.75 -3.14 0.23
CA GLY A 136 4.44 -1.88 0.05
C GLY A 136 5.81 -2.00 -0.61
N ILE A 137 6.51 -3.13 -0.44
CA ILE A 137 7.86 -3.35 -0.99
C ILE A 137 7.89 -3.23 -2.53
N PRO A 138 7.11 -4.01 -3.29
CA PRO A 138 7.05 -3.83 -4.75
C PRO A 138 6.12 -2.68 -5.19
N ALA A 139 5.12 -2.30 -4.38
CA ALA A 139 4.11 -1.33 -4.78
C ALA A 139 4.58 0.13 -4.71
N HIS A 140 5.23 0.55 -3.60
CA HIS A 140 5.56 1.97 -3.39
C HIS A 140 6.48 2.54 -4.45
N PRO A 141 7.51 1.81 -4.93
CA PRO A 141 8.32 2.30 -6.05
C PRO A 141 7.49 2.63 -7.29
N ARG A 142 6.46 1.82 -7.60
CA ARG A 142 5.56 2.09 -8.72
C ARG A 142 4.63 3.28 -8.45
N VAL A 143 4.08 3.38 -7.23
CA VAL A 143 3.27 4.54 -6.81
C VAL A 143 4.04 5.85 -7.00
N HIS A 144 5.28 5.91 -6.51
CA HIS A 144 6.11 7.10 -6.64
C HIS A 144 6.50 7.42 -8.08
N ALA A 145 6.72 6.40 -8.92
CA ALA A 145 6.95 6.62 -10.34
C ALA A 145 5.74 7.31 -11.01
N TYR A 146 4.51 6.92 -10.65
CA TYR A 146 3.30 7.62 -11.09
C TYR A 146 3.27 9.06 -10.61
N LEU A 147 3.47 9.30 -9.30
CA LEU A 147 3.47 10.65 -8.75
C LEU A 147 4.53 11.54 -9.45
N HIS A 148 5.75 11.04 -9.61
CA HIS A 148 6.80 11.78 -10.30
C HIS A 148 6.46 12.11 -11.75
N LYS A 149 5.91 11.14 -12.50
CA LYS A 149 5.48 11.33 -13.89
C LYS A 149 4.53 12.53 -14.02
N HIS A 150 3.67 12.75 -13.03
CA HIS A 150 2.68 13.83 -13.02
C HIS A 150 3.15 15.11 -12.32
N GLY A 151 4.45 15.22 -12.03
CA GLY A 151 5.06 16.45 -11.52
C GLY A 151 4.94 16.64 -10.01
N PHE A 152 4.47 15.65 -9.26
CA PHE A 152 4.48 15.73 -7.79
C PHE A 152 5.92 15.74 -7.26
N ASP A 153 6.18 16.57 -6.24
CA ASP A 153 7.47 16.67 -5.56
C ASP A 153 7.70 15.47 -4.63
N LEU A 154 8.36 14.43 -5.15
CA LEU A 154 8.65 13.23 -4.39
C LEU A 154 9.52 13.45 -3.16
N SER A 155 10.39 14.46 -3.16
CA SER A 155 11.22 14.78 -2.00
C SER A 155 10.33 15.23 -0.84
N ARG A 156 9.34 16.09 -1.13
CA ARG A 156 8.32 16.48 -0.14
C ARG A 156 7.50 15.27 0.32
N VAL A 157 7.05 14.39 -0.59
CA VAL A 157 6.27 13.20 -0.21
C VAL A 157 7.06 12.31 0.74
N TYR A 158 8.31 12.01 0.40
CA TYR A 158 9.19 11.19 1.24
C TYR A 158 9.43 11.82 2.62
N GLU A 159 9.72 13.13 2.66
CA GLU A 159 9.92 13.85 3.93
C GLU A 159 8.67 13.84 4.83
N GLN A 160 7.48 13.98 4.25
CA GLN A 160 6.22 13.87 4.99
C GLN A 160 6.03 12.45 5.58
N GLU A 161 6.32 11.40 4.81
CA GLU A 161 6.22 10.02 5.30
C GLU A 161 7.26 9.73 6.40
N VAL A 162 8.51 10.14 6.20
CA VAL A 162 9.58 10.00 7.21
C VAL A 162 9.22 10.71 8.50
N GLU A 163 8.79 11.97 8.46
CA GLU A 163 8.46 12.70 9.68
C GLU A 163 7.22 12.12 10.37
N GLY A 164 6.21 11.69 9.60
CA GLY A 164 5.03 11.01 10.13
C GLY A 164 5.39 9.73 10.88
N ASP A 165 6.23 8.87 10.29
CA ASP A 165 6.69 7.64 10.92
C ASP A 165 7.58 7.90 12.14
N LEU A 166 8.54 8.83 12.04
CA LEU A 166 9.42 9.18 13.15
C LEU A 166 8.63 9.77 14.33
N ALA A 167 7.59 10.57 14.07
CA ALA A 167 6.72 11.11 15.12
C ALA A 167 6.01 9.99 15.92
N LYS A 168 5.61 8.89 15.26
CA LYS A 168 5.04 7.70 15.91
C LYS A 168 6.10 6.95 16.70
N LEU A 169 7.24 6.67 16.06
CA LEU A 169 8.32 5.86 16.63
C LEU A 169 8.99 6.52 17.83
N ARG A 170 9.10 7.86 17.86
CA ARG A 170 9.61 8.62 19.03
C ARG A 170 8.79 8.40 20.29
N ARG A 171 7.50 8.01 20.17
CA ARG A 171 6.62 7.72 21.31
C ARG A 171 6.81 6.29 21.84
N VAL A 172 7.51 5.43 21.12
CA VAL A 172 7.73 4.04 21.53
C VAL A 172 8.86 3.98 22.56
N ALA A 173 8.54 3.42 23.73
CA ALA A 173 9.43 3.41 24.89
C ALA A 173 10.64 2.48 24.72
N SER A 174 10.44 1.34 24.06
CA SER A 174 11.47 0.33 23.83
C SER A 174 11.25 -0.39 22.51
N GLU A 175 12.33 -0.94 21.97
CA GLU A 175 12.27 -1.82 20.81
C GLU A 175 11.29 -2.99 21.04
N PRO A 176 10.46 -3.37 20.05
CA PRO A 176 9.57 -4.51 20.18
C PRO A 176 10.38 -5.80 20.35
N SER A 177 9.85 -6.70 21.19
CA SER A 177 10.47 -8.02 21.43
C SER A 177 9.67 -9.17 20.81
N ASP A 178 8.40 -8.95 20.48
CA ASP A 178 7.60 -9.96 19.81
C ASP A 178 7.98 -10.04 18.32
N HIS A 179 8.14 -11.26 17.85
CA HIS A 179 8.61 -11.56 16.49
C HIS A 179 7.74 -10.90 15.41
N PHE A 180 6.43 -10.79 15.65
CA PHE A 180 5.48 -10.25 14.67
C PHE A 180 5.66 -8.74 14.47
N THR A 181 5.71 -7.98 15.57
CA THR A 181 5.93 -6.52 15.51
C THR A 181 7.32 -6.18 14.97
N VAL A 182 8.35 -6.95 15.37
CA VAL A 182 9.70 -6.81 14.79
C VAL A 182 9.68 -6.97 13.27
N ALA A 183 8.98 -7.99 12.76
CA ALA A 183 8.88 -8.22 11.32
C ALA A 183 8.12 -7.11 10.59
N ILE A 184 7.02 -6.58 11.14
CA ILE A 184 6.32 -5.42 10.56
C ILE A 184 7.25 -4.20 10.48
N TRP A 185 7.94 -3.88 11.57
CA TRP A 185 8.86 -2.75 11.61
C TRP A 185 10.03 -2.91 10.64
N THR A 186 10.56 -4.13 10.52
CA THR A 186 11.62 -4.50 9.58
C THR A 186 11.18 -4.24 8.12
N LEU A 187 9.96 -4.66 7.76
CA LEU A 187 9.41 -4.46 6.42
C LEU A 187 9.09 -2.99 6.13
N ASN A 188 8.48 -2.28 7.08
CA ASN A 188 8.23 -0.84 6.93
C ASN A 188 9.52 -0.05 6.77
N TYR A 189 10.56 -0.41 7.54
CA TYR A 189 11.88 0.18 7.36
C TYR A 189 12.43 -0.09 5.95
N ALA A 190 12.40 -1.35 5.50
CA ALA A 190 12.91 -1.71 4.18
C ALA A 190 12.16 -0.94 3.07
N LYS A 191 10.83 -0.81 3.18
CA LYS A 191 10.00 0.03 2.31
C LYS A 191 10.49 1.48 2.28
N MET A 192 10.70 2.10 3.43
CA MET A 192 11.18 3.48 3.52
C MET A 192 12.57 3.65 2.89
N ARG A 193 13.48 2.68 3.05
CA ARG A 193 14.80 2.72 2.39
C ARG A 193 14.71 2.58 0.87
N LEU A 194 13.81 1.74 0.36
CA LEU A 194 13.57 1.64 -1.09
C LEU A 194 13.01 2.96 -1.64
N MET A 195 12.07 3.57 -0.92
CA MET A 195 11.55 4.88 -1.29
C MET A 195 12.65 5.94 -1.30
N HIS A 196 13.51 5.98 -0.27
CA HIS A 196 14.63 6.92 -0.22
C HIS A 196 15.56 6.78 -1.42
N ARG A 197 15.97 5.55 -1.76
CA ARG A 197 16.81 5.27 -2.93
C ARG A 197 16.18 5.78 -4.22
N GLN A 198 14.88 5.55 -4.38
CA GLN A 198 14.15 6.00 -5.56
C GLN A 198 14.03 7.52 -5.64
N VAL A 199 13.73 8.20 -4.52
CA VAL A 199 13.69 9.66 -4.49
C VAL A 199 15.06 10.23 -4.82
N ALA A 200 16.13 9.70 -4.24
CA ALA A 200 17.50 10.10 -4.56
C ALA A 200 17.80 9.94 -6.07
N GLU A 201 17.35 8.85 -6.70
CA GLU A 201 17.50 8.61 -8.13
C GLU A 201 16.68 9.60 -8.99
N LEU A 202 15.42 9.85 -8.64
CA LEU A 202 14.49 10.64 -9.45
C LEU A 202 14.62 12.16 -9.26
N THR A 203 15.03 12.63 -8.08
CA THR A 203 15.05 14.06 -7.74
C THR A 203 16.45 14.60 -7.43
N ALA A 204 17.49 13.77 -7.54
CA ALA A 204 18.85 14.09 -7.10
C ALA A 204 18.91 14.52 -5.62
N HIS A 205 18.00 14.01 -4.79
CA HIS A 205 17.99 14.26 -3.36
C HIS A 205 19.24 13.66 -2.71
N ASP A 206 20.09 14.52 -2.14
CA ASP A 206 21.36 14.18 -1.49
C ASP A 206 21.24 14.14 0.06
N GLY A 207 20.00 14.09 0.56
CA GLY A 207 19.69 14.16 1.98
C GLY A 207 20.34 13.04 2.80
N VAL A 208 20.74 13.39 4.02
CA VAL A 208 21.11 12.40 5.04
C VAL A 208 19.88 11.55 5.34
N ASP A 209 20.06 10.23 5.35
CA ASP A 209 19.01 9.27 5.68
C ASP A 209 18.74 9.27 7.18
N ARG A 210 18.07 10.32 7.66
CA ARG A 210 17.71 10.51 9.08
C ARG A 210 16.88 9.35 9.63
N TYR A 211 16.20 8.61 8.76
CA TYR A 211 15.42 7.44 9.12
C TYR A 211 16.34 6.27 9.48
N ASP A 212 17.36 5.99 8.65
CA ASP A 212 18.43 5.02 8.92
C ASP A 212 19.14 5.32 10.26
N ASP A 213 19.61 6.56 10.42
CA ASP A 213 20.32 7.01 11.63
C ASP A 213 19.46 6.81 12.89
N PHE A 214 18.18 7.15 12.81
CA PHE A 214 17.24 7.00 13.92
C PHE A 214 17.06 5.54 14.31
N PHE A 215 16.83 4.64 13.35
CA PHE A 215 16.68 3.21 13.63
C PHE A 215 17.95 2.58 14.16
N ALA A 216 19.12 2.88 13.57
CA ALA A 216 20.40 2.38 14.03
C ALA A 216 20.67 2.76 15.50
N ALA A 217 20.32 3.98 15.89
CA ALA A 217 20.51 4.47 17.25
C ALA A 217 19.46 3.96 18.24
N ARG A 218 18.18 3.91 17.83
CA ARG A 218 17.04 3.69 18.74
C ARG A 218 16.57 2.24 18.79
N PHE A 219 16.64 1.53 17.68
CA PHE A 219 16.12 0.17 17.47
C PHE A 219 17.14 -0.71 16.73
N PRO A 220 18.30 -0.98 17.34
CA PRO A 220 19.43 -1.59 16.65
C PRO A 220 19.18 -3.04 16.19
N ASN A 221 18.28 -3.79 16.83
CA ASN A 221 17.96 -5.15 16.39
C ASN A 221 17.06 -5.13 15.16
N VAL A 222 16.01 -4.30 15.16
CA VAL A 222 15.15 -4.07 14.01
C VAL A 222 15.97 -3.53 12.84
N HIS A 223 16.86 -2.57 13.08
CA HIS A 223 17.77 -2.03 12.08
C HIS A 223 18.61 -3.11 11.41
N ARG A 224 19.27 -3.97 12.20
CA ARG A 224 20.08 -5.09 11.69
C ARG A 224 19.24 -6.04 10.83
N GLU A 225 18.07 -6.47 11.32
CA GLU A 225 17.17 -7.35 10.56
C GLU A 225 16.71 -6.70 9.25
N ALA A 226 16.52 -5.39 9.26
CA ALA A 226 16.04 -4.66 8.09
C ALA A 226 17.14 -4.45 7.05
N VAL A 227 18.39 -4.25 7.46
CA VAL A 227 19.55 -4.26 6.56
C VAL A 227 19.71 -5.62 5.87
N GLU A 228 19.56 -6.72 6.61
CA GLU A 228 19.57 -8.07 6.01
C GLU A 228 18.40 -8.30 5.06
N THR A 229 17.21 -7.78 5.41
CA THR A 229 16.01 -7.85 4.57
C THR A 229 16.19 -7.05 3.29
N LEU A 230 16.82 -5.87 3.33
CA LEU A 230 17.17 -5.10 2.14
C LEU A 230 18.16 -5.84 1.24
N ALA A 231 19.18 -6.48 1.82
CA ALA A 231 20.12 -7.28 1.06
C ALA A 231 19.47 -8.52 0.41
N GLU A 232 18.37 -9.04 0.97
CA GLU A 232 17.53 -10.05 0.33
C GLU A 232 16.72 -9.44 -0.82
N ILE A 233 16.05 -8.30 -0.59
CA ILE A 233 15.26 -7.60 -1.62
C ILE A 233 16.11 -7.25 -2.85
N ASP A 234 17.36 -6.79 -2.64
CA ASP A 234 18.30 -6.40 -3.71
C ASP A 234 18.68 -7.57 -4.65
N ARG A 235 18.29 -8.81 -4.34
CA ARG A 235 18.50 -9.98 -5.20
C ARG A 235 17.39 -10.19 -6.24
N TYR A 236 16.29 -9.46 -6.14
CA TYR A 236 15.11 -9.61 -6.99
C TYR A 236 14.92 -8.38 -7.88
N ASP A 237 14.48 -8.61 -9.11
CA ASP A 237 14.08 -7.53 -10.00
C ASP A 237 12.65 -7.07 -9.64
N LEU A 238 12.54 -5.92 -8.98
CA LEU A 238 11.23 -5.34 -8.61
C LEU A 238 10.45 -4.83 -9.83
N THR A 239 10.98 -4.90 -11.05
CA THR A 239 10.23 -4.60 -12.27
C THR A 239 9.53 -5.82 -12.87
N ASP A 240 9.97 -7.04 -12.51
CA ASP A 240 9.43 -8.31 -12.99
C ASP A 240 8.43 -8.91 -11.98
N ILE A 241 7.21 -9.21 -12.45
CA ILE A 241 6.09 -9.66 -11.60
C ILE A 241 6.37 -11.04 -10.97
N ASP A 242 7.07 -11.92 -11.68
CA ASP A 242 7.40 -13.26 -11.18
C ASP A 242 8.50 -13.21 -10.12
N GLU A 243 9.50 -12.34 -10.27
CA GLU A 243 10.50 -12.02 -9.25
C GLU A 243 9.87 -11.36 -8.02
N GLN A 244 8.95 -10.40 -8.19
CA GLN A 244 8.19 -9.81 -7.08
C GLN A 244 7.42 -10.89 -6.28
N ALA A 245 6.72 -11.79 -6.96
CA ALA A 245 5.97 -12.87 -6.30
C ALA A 245 6.91 -13.82 -5.54
N ARG A 246 8.09 -14.12 -6.08
CA ARG A 246 9.12 -14.91 -5.40
C ARG A 246 9.68 -14.19 -4.18
N LEU A 247 9.97 -12.90 -4.30
CA LEU A 247 10.40 -12.06 -3.19
C LEU A 247 9.37 -12.08 -2.05
N LEU A 248 8.10 -11.82 -2.34
CA LEU A 248 7.05 -11.79 -1.31
C LEU A 248 6.91 -13.13 -0.59
N LYS A 249 7.09 -14.24 -1.31
CA LYS A 249 7.14 -15.58 -0.70
C LYS A 249 8.37 -15.75 0.21
N ALA A 250 9.55 -15.35 -0.25
CA ALA A 250 10.79 -15.41 0.55
C ALA A 250 10.70 -14.55 1.82
N LEU A 251 10.14 -13.34 1.73
CA LEU A 251 9.91 -12.47 2.88
C LEU A 251 8.88 -13.07 3.84
N LYS A 252 7.79 -13.65 3.35
CA LYS A 252 6.80 -14.37 4.17
C LYS A 252 7.45 -15.50 4.98
N GLU A 253 8.30 -16.29 4.33
CA GLU A 253 9.03 -17.41 4.95
C GLU A 253 10.06 -16.90 5.99
N ARG A 254 10.85 -15.88 5.64
CA ARG A 254 11.81 -15.23 6.55
C ARG A 254 11.13 -14.72 7.82
N CYS A 255 9.98 -14.06 7.65
CA CYS A 255 9.19 -13.53 8.75
C CYS A 255 8.38 -14.61 9.50
N LYS A 256 8.51 -15.90 9.15
CA LYS A 256 7.83 -17.04 9.81
C LYS A 256 6.32 -16.85 9.97
N LEU A 257 5.67 -16.32 8.94
CA LEU A 257 4.27 -15.97 9.00
C LEU A 257 3.36 -17.19 8.83
N PRO A 258 2.15 -17.17 9.40
CA PRO A 258 1.18 -18.24 9.22
C PRO A 258 0.89 -18.46 7.73
N GLU A 259 0.98 -19.71 7.29
CA GLU A 259 0.74 -20.07 5.88
C GLU A 259 -0.68 -19.75 5.44
N ASP A 260 -1.66 -19.95 6.34
CA ASP A 260 -3.10 -19.88 6.11
C ASP A 260 -3.71 -18.47 6.21
N GLY A 261 -2.89 -17.45 6.48
CA GLY A 261 -3.37 -16.09 6.73
C GLY A 261 -3.07 -15.06 5.64
N LEU A 262 -2.08 -15.32 4.78
CA LEU A 262 -1.59 -14.39 3.75
C LEU A 262 -1.49 -15.07 2.39
N VAL A 263 -2.07 -14.44 1.37
CA VAL A 263 -2.05 -14.94 -0.01
C VAL A 263 -1.30 -13.95 -0.89
N VAL A 264 -0.31 -14.44 -1.63
CA VAL A 264 0.33 -13.66 -2.70
C VAL A 264 -0.63 -13.62 -3.88
N LEU A 265 -1.07 -12.42 -4.23
CA LEU A 265 -1.96 -12.14 -5.34
C LEU A 265 -1.13 -11.77 -6.56
N ARG A 266 -1.39 -12.43 -7.68
CA ARG A 266 -0.87 -12.04 -8.99
C ARG A 266 -2.01 -11.38 -9.76
N THR A 267 -1.91 -10.08 -9.98
CA THR A 267 -2.84 -9.34 -10.85
C THR A 267 -2.22 -9.16 -12.25
N PRO A 268 -2.99 -8.74 -13.27
CA PRO A 268 -4.44 -8.70 -13.28
C PRO A 268 -4.95 -10.13 -13.20
N VAL A 269 -5.86 -10.42 -12.27
CA VAL A 269 -6.70 -11.60 -12.45
C VAL A 269 -7.47 -11.29 -13.73
N VAL A 270 -6.98 -11.78 -14.87
CA VAL A 270 -7.68 -11.64 -16.15
C VAL A 270 -8.91 -12.50 -16.00
N TRP A 271 -9.98 -11.83 -15.60
CA TRP A 271 -11.29 -12.42 -15.58
C TRP A 271 -11.65 -12.79 -17.01
N PRO A 272 -11.96 -14.06 -17.30
CA PRO A 272 -12.71 -14.33 -18.50
C PRO A 272 -14.07 -13.61 -18.32
N LEU A 273 -14.18 -12.42 -18.89
CA LEU A 273 -15.45 -11.78 -19.18
C LEU A 273 -16.11 -12.56 -20.32
N ASN A 274 -16.48 -13.81 -20.08
CA ASN A 274 -17.19 -14.65 -21.05
C ASN A 274 -18.03 -15.69 -20.31
N GLY A 275 -19.36 -15.54 -20.39
CA GLY A 275 -20.37 -16.54 -20.03
C GLY A 275 -21.52 -15.98 -19.22
#